data_AF-A0A959V7D1-F1
#
_entry.id   AF-A0A959V7D1-F1
#
_cell.length_a   1.000
_cell.length_b   1.000
_cell.length_c   1.000
_cell.angle_alpha   90.00
_cell.angle_beta   90.00
_cell.angle_gamma   90.00
#
_symmetry.space_group_name_H-M   'P 1'
#
loop_
_entity.id
_entity.type
_entity.pdbx_description
1 polymer ?
#
loop_
_entity_poly.entity_id
_entity_poly.type
_entity_poly.pdbx_seq_one_letter_code
_entity_poly.pdbx_strand_id
1 'polypeptide(L)'
;ALFGENGPDVRHVIGEVYGAVMPAPVLARRTAALAEQLHHPAARQLVVDRFDALVEVIAHSFTPEQRAQVVATGSVAHGLADLLSERLARKGMQLLRTAPDPLEGLVAHHRRAVR
;
A
#
# COMPACT_ATOMS: atom_id res chain seq x y z
N ALA A 1 -23.78 0.54 21.49
CA ALA A 1 -22.30 0.49 21.40
C ALA A 1 -21.82 1.55 20.39
N LEU A 2 -20.58 2.04 20.48
CA LEU A 2 -20.02 3.08 19.61
C LEU A 2 -20.17 2.78 18.10
N PHE A 3 -20.22 1.50 17.74
CA PHE A 3 -20.30 1.04 16.35
C PHE A 3 -21.61 0.27 16.01
N GLY A 4 -22.65 0.41 16.83
CA GLY A 4 -23.91 -0.33 16.65
C GLY A 4 -23.83 -1.80 17.09
N GLU A 5 -24.94 -2.55 16.94
CA GLU A 5 -25.06 -3.94 17.39
C GLU A 5 -24.21 -4.93 16.58
N ASN A 6 -23.98 -4.64 15.30
CA ASN A 6 -23.12 -5.42 14.40
C ASN A 6 -21.71 -4.82 14.28
N GLY A 7 -21.37 -3.85 15.12
CA GLY A 7 -20.07 -3.20 15.11
C GLY A 7 -18.97 -4.05 15.73
N PRO A 8 -17.68 -3.75 15.45
CA PRO A 8 -16.58 -4.46 16.08
C PRO A 8 -16.60 -4.29 17.60
N ASP A 9 -16.26 -5.38 18.32
CA ASP A 9 -15.96 -5.30 19.74
C ASP A 9 -14.66 -4.53 19.95
N VAL A 10 -14.80 -3.29 20.42
CA VAL A 10 -13.68 -2.36 20.64
C VAL A 10 -12.66 -2.92 21.62
N ARG A 11 -13.09 -3.63 22.67
CA ARG A 11 -12.16 -4.20 23.65
C ARG A 11 -11.32 -5.30 23.02
N HIS A 12 -11.96 -6.13 22.20
CA HIS A 12 -11.27 -7.17 21.45
C HIS A 12 -10.26 -6.56 20.47
N VAL A 13 -10.66 -5.57 19.67
CA VAL A 13 -9.75 -4.89 18.71
C VAL A 13 -8.57 -4.22 19.41
N ILE A 14 -8.82 -3.52 20.53
CA ILE A 14 -7.75 -2.89 21.31
C ILE A 14 -6.80 -3.95 21.87
N GLY A 15 -7.34 -5.01 22.49
CA GLY A 15 -6.51 -6.10 23.02
C GLY A 15 -5.67 -6.79 21.95
N GLU A 16 -6.25 -6.98 20.76
CA GLU A 16 -5.58 -7.60 19.62
C GLU A 16 -4.46 -6.72 19.04
N VAL A 17 -4.69 -5.41 18.91
CA VAL A 17 -3.70 -4.49 18.32
C VAL A 17 -2.64 -4.07 19.33
N TYR A 18 -3.06 -3.60 20.51
CA TYR A 18 -2.13 -3.07 21.52
C TYR A 18 -1.49 -4.16 22.38
N GLY A 19 -2.11 -5.34 22.48
CA GLY A 19 -1.53 -6.49 23.18
C GLY A 19 -0.60 -7.34 22.32
N ALA A 20 -0.51 -7.08 21.01
CA ALA A 20 0.35 -7.85 20.11
C ALA A 20 1.83 -7.47 20.29
N VAL A 21 2.69 -8.50 20.22
CA VAL A 21 4.16 -8.31 20.16
C VAL A 21 4.55 -7.48 18.93
N MET A 22 3.83 -7.66 17.81
CA MET A 22 4.00 -6.88 16.58
C MET A 22 2.63 -6.41 16.05
N PRO A 23 2.21 -5.18 16.36
CA PRO A 23 0.91 -4.65 15.93
C PRO A 23 0.78 -4.45 14.41
N ALA A 24 1.88 -4.13 13.73
CA ALA A 24 1.84 -3.78 12.31
C ALA A 24 1.33 -4.94 11.41
N PRO A 25 1.82 -6.18 11.52
CA PRO A 25 1.24 -7.33 10.80
C PRO A 25 -0.23 -7.59 11.13
N VAL A 26 -0.62 -7.39 12.40
CA VAL A 26 -2.01 -7.57 12.86
C VAL A 26 -2.96 -6.60 12.18
N LEU A 27 -2.52 -5.37 11.96
CA LEU A 27 -3.28 -4.38 11.19
C LEU A 27 -3.23 -4.67 9.69
N ALA A 28 -2.05 -4.99 9.15
CA ALA A 28 -1.83 -5.22 7.72
C ALA A 28 -2.68 -6.36 7.14
N ARG A 29 -2.97 -7.41 7.92
CA ARG A 29 -3.85 -8.50 7.45
C ARG A 29 -5.29 -8.04 7.15
N ARG A 30 -5.71 -6.89 7.66
CA ARG A 30 -7.04 -6.31 7.39
C ARG A 30 -7.08 -5.60 6.02
N THR A 31 -5.94 -5.37 5.38
CA THR A 31 -5.86 -4.65 4.10
C THR A 31 -6.60 -5.38 2.97
N ALA A 32 -6.61 -6.72 2.94
CA ALA A 32 -7.36 -7.47 1.94
C ALA A 32 -8.87 -7.23 2.06
N ALA A 33 -9.41 -7.32 3.29
CA ALA A 33 -10.82 -7.02 3.56
C ALA A 33 -11.18 -5.57 3.24
N LEU A 34 -10.26 -4.62 3.48
CA LEU A 34 -10.47 -3.21 3.08
C LEU A 34 -10.56 -3.05 1.56
N ALA A 35 -9.75 -3.81 0.79
CA ALA A 35 -9.75 -3.74 -0.67
C ALA A 35 -11.10 -4.14 -1.28
N GLU A 36 -11.80 -5.12 -0.69
CA GLU A 36 -13.14 -5.52 -1.12
C GLU A 36 -14.20 -4.42 -0.91
N GLN A 37 -13.93 -3.50 0.02
CA GLN A 37 -14.83 -2.41 0.39
C GLN A 37 -14.55 -1.09 -0.34
N LEU A 38 -13.65 -1.07 -1.34
CA LEU A 38 -13.27 0.17 -2.04
C LEU A 38 -14.38 0.80 -2.88
N HIS A 39 -15.49 0.10 -3.09
CA HIS A 39 -16.71 0.68 -3.64
C HIS A 39 -17.35 1.72 -2.69
N HIS A 40 -17.10 1.62 -1.38
CA HIS A 40 -17.58 2.57 -0.40
C HIS A 40 -16.68 3.83 -0.39
N PRO A 41 -17.24 5.05 -0.53
CA PRO A 41 -16.45 6.28 -0.65
C PRO A 41 -15.46 6.50 0.49
N ALA A 42 -15.87 6.23 1.74
CA ALA A 42 -15.00 6.41 2.90
C ALA A 42 -13.79 5.45 2.91
N ALA A 43 -13.98 4.19 2.49
CA ALA A 43 -12.91 3.20 2.41
C ALA A 43 -11.93 3.57 1.29
N ARG A 44 -12.46 4.00 0.13
CA ARG A 44 -11.64 4.50 -0.97
C ARG A 44 -10.82 5.72 -0.55
N GLN A 45 -11.45 6.68 0.13
CA GLN A 45 -10.80 7.91 0.57
C GLN A 45 -9.66 7.62 1.55
N LEU A 46 -9.86 6.68 2.48
CA LEU A 46 -8.81 6.27 3.42
C LEU A 46 -7.54 5.78 2.70
N VAL A 47 -7.69 4.94 1.67
CA VAL A 47 -6.54 4.45 0.88
C VAL A 47 -5.92 5.58 0.07
N VAL A 48 -6.75 6.40 -0.57
CA VAL A 48 -6.30 7.57 -1.35
C VAL A 48 -5.45 8.50 -0.50
N ASP A 49 -5.89 8.84 0.72
CA ASP A 49 -5.15 9.74 1.61
C ASP A 49 -3.79 9.18 2.01
N ARG A 50 -3.67 7.85 2.16
CA ARG A 50 -2.38 7.20 2.46
C ARG A 50 -1.45 7.18 1.26
N PHE A 51 -1.97 6.94 0.06
CA PHE A 51 -1.17 7.04 -1.15
C PHE A 51 -0.76 8.47 -1.48
N ASP A 52 -1.64 9.46 -1.30
CA ASP A 52 -1.27 10.87 -1.47
C ASP A 52 -0.13 11.24 -0.50
N ALA A 53 -0.20 10.83 0.77
CA ALA A 53 0.89 11.02 1.72
C ALA A 53 2.20 10.34 1.27
N LEU A 54 2.14 9.11 0.76
CA LEU A 54 3.31 8.41 0.22
C LEU A 54 3.91 9.15 -0.98
N VAL A 55 3.06 9.62 -1.90
CA VAL A 55 3.50 10.35 -3.09
C VAL A 55 4.17 11.67 -2.69
N GLU A 56 3.69 12.38 -1.67
CA GLU A 56 4.38 13.57 -1.15
C GLU A 56 5.77 13.23 -0.59
N VAL A 57 5.91 12.12 0.13
CA VAL A 57 7.23 11.66 0.63
C VAL A 57 8.19 11.39 -0.53
N ILE A 58 7.73 10.70 -1.59
CA ILE A 58 8.54 10.47 -2.80
C ILE A 58 8.89 11.80 -3.46
N ALA A 59 7.92 12.71 -3.58
CA ALA A 59 8.14 14.01 -4.19
C ALA A 59 9.19 14.84 -3.44
N HIS A 60 9.21 14.75 -2.11
CA HIS A 60 10.18 15.45 -1.30
C HIS A 60 11.58 14.81 -1.34
N SER A 61 11.66 13.50 -1.49
CA SER A 61 12.92 12.74 -1.34
C SER A 61 13.74 12.63 -2.63
N PHE A 62 13.12 12.83 -3.79
CA PHE A 62 13.73 12.58 -5.10
C PHE A 62 13.56 13.77 -6.05
N THR A 63 14.55 14.01 -6.91
CA THR A 63 14.42 15.00 -7.99
C THR A 63 13.34 14.57 -8.99
N PRO A 64 12.77 15.51 -9.78
CA PRO A 64 11.79 15.19 -10.81
C PRO A 64 12.24 14.07 -11.75
N GLU A 65 13.52 14.07 -12.14
CA GLU A 65 14.10 13.07 -13.04
C GLU A 65 14.18 11.69 -12.38
N GLN A 66 14.58 11.64 -11.10
CA GLN A 66 14.69 10.39 -10.34
C GLN A 66 13.34 9.72 -10.10
N ARG A 67 12.27 10.52 -9.96
CA ARG A 67 10.91 10.03 -9.65
C ARG A 67 9.98 9.94 -10.85
N ALA A 68 10.42 10.36 -12.04
CA ALA A 68 9.60 10.36 -13.25
C ALA A 68 9.04 8.96 -13.56
N GLN A 69 9.83 7.92 -13.27
CA GLN A 69 9.47 6.54 -13.47
C GLN A 69 9.54 5.77 -12.15
N VAL A 70 8.40 5.18 -11.76
CA VAL A 70 8.26 4.44 -10.52
C VAL A 70 8.00 2.97 -10.82
N VAL A 71 8.72 2.11 -10.11
CA VAL A 71 8.46 0.67 -10.05
C VAL A 71 8.14 0.34 -8.60
N ALA A 72 7.09 -0.44 -8.37
CA ALA A 72 6.69 -0.83 -7.03
C ALA A 72 6.64 -2.35 -6.87
N THR A 73 6.87 -2.82 -5.66
CA THR A 73 6.71 -4.23 -5.30
C THR A 73 5.97 -4.36 -3.98
N GLY A 74 5.32 -5.50 -3.75
CA GLY A 74 4.60 -5.81 -2.52
C GLY A 74 3.08 -5.90 -2.75
N SER A 75 2.42 -6.64 -1.86
CA SER A 75 1.00 -7.00 -1.98
C SER A 75 0.07 -5.79 -2.14
N VAL A 76 0.29 -4.72 -1.39
CA VAL A 76 -0.54 -3.50 -1.45
C VAL A 76 -0.34 -2.74 -2.75
N ALA A 77 0.92 -2.53 -3.15
CA ALA A 77 1.23 -1.81 -4.39
C ALA A 77 0.74 -2.57 -5.63
N HIS A 78 0.82 -3.90 -5.61
CA HIS A 78 0.33 -4.73 -6.69
C HIS A 78 -1.21 -4.82 -6.70
N GLY A 79 -1.82 -5.13 -5.55
CA GLY A 79 -3.27 -5.29 -5.45
C GLY A 79 -4.07 -4.00 -5.64
N LEU A 80 -3.46 -2.84 -5.39
CA LEU A 80 -4.07 -1.52 -5.53
C LEU A 80 -3.36 -0.65 -6.58
N ALA A 81 -2.79 -1.28 -7.61
CA ALA A 81 -1.95 -0.61 -8.61
C ALA A 81 -2.68 0.53 -9.32
N ASP A 82 -3.96 0.38 -9.65
CA ASP A 82 -4.74 1.42 -10.33
C ASP A 82 -4.86 2.69 -9.50
N LEU A 83 -5.19 2.54 -8.21
CA LEU A 83 -5.25 3.65 -7.26
C LEU A 83 -3.88 4.30 -7.07
N LEU A 84 -2.83 3.50 -6.89
CA LEU A 84 -1.46 3.99 -6.75
C LEU A 84 -1.02 4.77 -8.00
N SER A 85 -1.29 4.25 -9.19
CA SER A 85 -0.99 4.89 -10.48
C SER A 85 -1.71 6.22 -10.61
N GLU A 86 -3.00 6.29 -10.26
CA GLU A 86 -3.79 7.52 -10.28
C GLU A 86 -3.14 8.60 -9.39
N ARG A 87 -2.65 8.23 -8.22
CA ARG A 87 -2.00 9.16 -7.28
C ARG A 87 -0.65 9.64 -7.76
N LEU A 88 0.20 8.72 -8.24
CA LEU A 88 1.51 9.05 -8.80
C LEU A 88 1.41 10.02 -9.98
N ALA A 89 0.44 9.81 -10.87
CA ALA A 89 0.23 10.65 -12.05
C ALA A 89 -0.03 12.12 -11.70
N ARG A 90 -0.68 12.42 -10.57
CA ARG A 90 -0.95 13.80 -10.12
C ARG A 90 0.30 14.61 -9.82
N LYS A 91 1.45 13.94 -9.65
CA LYS A 91 2.74 14.57 -9.38
C LYS A 91 3.75 14.35 -10.50
N GLY A 92 3.28 13.97 -11.69
CA GLY A 92 4.10 13.75 -12.87
C GLY A 92 4.95 12.47 -12.80
N MET A 93 4.55 11.50 -11.98
CA MET A 93 5.24 10.22 -11.86
C MET A 93 4.47 9.14 -12.63
N GLN A 94 5.17 8.31 -13.40
CA GLN A 94 4.59 7.20 -14.14
C GLN A 94 4.88 5.87 -13.43
N LEU A 95 3.83 5.13 -13.03
CA LEU A 95 3.98 3.76 -12.56
C LEU A 95 4.23 2.83 -13.75
N LEU A 96 5.44 2.30 -13.87
CA LEU A 96 5.82 1.46 -15.01
C LEU A 96 5.39 0.01 -14.85
N ARG A 97 5.57 -0.54 -13.65
CA ARG A 97 5.19 -1.92 -13.32
C ARG A 97 5.04 -2.10 -11.82
N THR A 98 4.23 -3.07 -11.45
CA THR A 98 4.15 -3.59 -10.09
C THR A 98 4.42 -5.09 -10.08
N ALA A 99 4.93 -5.60 -8.96
CA ALA A 99 5.04 -7.04 -8.71
C ALA A 99 4.56 -7.35 -7.29
N PRO A 100 3.91 -8.49 -7.04
CA PRO A 100 3.55 -8.88 -5.68
C PRO A 100 4.80 -9.16 -4.82
N ASP A 101 5.86 -9.65 -5.46
CA ASP A 101 7.13 -10.04 -4.84
C ASP A 101 8.31 -9.74 -5.79
N PRO A 102 9.48 -9.27 -5.29
CA PRO A 102 10.60 -8.87 -6.14
C PRO A 102 11.50 -10.03 -6.60
N LEU A 103 11.29 -11.26 -6.13
CA LEU A 103 12.22 -12.38 -6.28
C LEU A 103 12.53 -12.70 -7.73
N GLU A 104 11.53 -12.69 -8.62
CA GLU A 104 11.76 -12.96 -10.04
C GLU A 104 12.75 -11.96 -10.66
N GLY A 105 12.60 -10.68 -10.35
CA GLY A 105 13.49 -9.62 -10.81
C GLY A 105 14.91 -9.77 -10.22
N LEU A 106 15.01 -10.13 -8.95
CA LEU A 106 16.29 -10.33 -8.26
C LEU A 106 17.05 -11.54 -8.84
N VAL A 107 16.35 -12.67 -9.07
CA VAL A 107 16.94 -13.87 -9.69
C VAL A 107 17.46 -13.54 -11.11
N ALA A 108 16.67 -12.81 -11.90
CA ALA A 108 17.09 -12.39 -13.23
C ALA A 108 18.32 -11.47 -13.19
N HIS A 109 18.39 -10.56 -12.22
CA HIS A 109 19.55 -9.69 -12.02
C HIS A 109 20.81 -10.51 -11.67
N HIS A 110 20.74 -11.41 -10.70
CA HIS A 110 21.88 -12.25 -10.32
C HIS A 110 22.37 -13.14 -11.45
N ARG A 111 21.47 -13.73 -12.25
CA ARG A 111 21.87 -14.54 -13.42
C ARG A 111 22.61 -13.75 -14.49
N ARG A 112 22.37 -12.45 -14.59
CA ARG A 112 23.09 -11.55 -15.51
C ARG A 112 24.44 -11.13 -14.95
N ALA A 113 24.54 -10.93 -13.64
CA ALA A 113 25.77 -10.50 -12.97
C ALA A 113 26.85 -11.59 -12.85
N VAL A 114 26.45 -12.87 -12.93
CA VAL A 114 27.37 -14.03 -12.87
C VAL A 114 27.88 -14.45 -14.26
N ARG A 115 27.37 -13.84 -15.34
CA ARG A 115 27.88 -14.01 -16.71
C ARG A 115 28.86 -12.91 -17.05
#